data_AF-A0A150H4A0-F1
#
_entry.id   AF-A0A150H4A0-F1
#
_cell.length_a   1.000
_cell.length_b   1.000
_cell.length_c   1.000
_cell.angle_alpha   90.00
_cell.angle_beta   90.00
_cell.angle_gamma   90.00
#
_symmetry.space_group_name_H-M   'P 1'
#
loop_
_entity.id
_entity.type
_entity.pdbx_description
1 polymer ?
#
loop_
_entity_poly.entity_id
_entity_poly.type
_entity_poly.pdbx_seq_one_letter_code
_entity_poly.pdbx_strand_id
1 'polypeptide(L)'
;MRKKVDSRIRTLIENCAKTRERALLVLVGDKGRDQVVNLHYMLSKASVKARPSVLWCYKKDLHLSSHRKKRMRQIKKMAQRGLLDPEKEDPFALFVASTNIRYCYYHETQNILGNTYGMCVLQDFEALTPNLLARSIETVEGGGLVVLLLSNLTSLTQLYRMTMDAHSRFRTESHQARADVVGRFNERLVLSLASCRHCLLLDDELNVLPTSSLVRDIAPLQLGPDGQPLDDPGRAARTELAELVGGLADTQVRPGRGGDGR
;
A
#
# COMPACT_ATOMS: atom_id res chain seq x y z
N MET A 1 -17.56 -12.82 15.02
CA MET A 1 -18.22 -11.59 15.50
C MET A 1 -17.85 -10.45 14.55
N ARG A 2 -18.82 -9.76 13.93
CA ARG A 2 -18.54 -8.65 13.00
C ARG A 2 -18.23 -7.40 13.83
N LYS A 3 -16.97 -6.95 13.81
CA LYS A 3 -16.52 -5.74 14.52
C LYS A 3 -16.71 -4.52 13.62
N LYS A 4 -17.19 -3.41 14.18
CA LYS A 4 -17.27 -2.13 13.46
C LYS A 4 -15.85 -1.57 13.33
N VAL A 5 -15.40 -1.41 12.09
CA VAL A 5 -14.10 -0.79 11.78
C VAL A 5 -14.20 0.71 12.06
N ASP A 6 -13.08 1.29 12.52
CA ASP A 6 -12.98 2.72 12.75
C ASP A 6 -13.23 3.52 11.45
N SER A 7 -14.10 4.52 11.51
CA SER A 7 -14.47 5.32 10.34
C SER A 7 -13.30 6.11 9.76
N ARG A 8 -12.30 6.46 10.57
CA ARG A 8 -11.13 7.25 10.16
C ARG A 8 -10.34 6.57 9.04
N ILE A 9 -10.26 5.25 9.05
CA ILE A 9 -9.57 4.47 8.00
C ILE A 9 -10.25 4.70 6.66
N ARG A 10 -11.58 4.56 6.64
CA ARG A 10 -12.38 4.76 5.43
C ARG A 10 -12.32 6.21 4.97
N THR A 11 -12.48 7.16 5.89
CA THR A 11 -12.41 8.59 5.59
C THR A 11 -11.06 8.98 5.00
N LEU A 12 -9.95 8.48 5.55
CA LEU A 12 -8.63 8.75 4.99
C LEU A 12 -8.49 8.24 3.55
N ILE A 13 -8.89 6.98 3.30
CA ILE A 13 -8.81 6.38 1.95
C ILE A 13 -9.67 7.16 0.95
N GLU A 14 -10.90 7.53 1.34
CA GLU A 14 -11.79 8.32 0.49
C GLU A 14 -11.25 9.74 0.23
N ASN A 15 -10.65 10.38 1.24
CA ASN A 15 -10.04 11.69 1.09
C ASN A 15 -8.85 11.63 0.13
N CYS A 16 -7.90 10.71 0.35
CA CYS A 16 -6.74 10.53 -0.51
C CYS A 16 -7.12 10.17 -1.96
N ALA A 17 -8.16 9.33 -2.14
CA ALA A 17 -8.68 8.99 -3.47
C ALA A 17 -9.19 10.24 -4.23
N LYS A 18 -9.84 11.17 -3.52
CA LYS A 18 -10.36 12.41 -4.09
C LYS A 18 -9.27 13.45 -4.37
N THR A 19 -8.34 13.65 -3.44
CA THR A 19 -7.22 14.61 -3.58
C THR A 19 -6.08 14.09 -4.46
N ARG A 20 -6.16 12.83 -4.92
CA ARG A 20 -5.10 12.15 -5.68
C ARG A 20 -3.78 12.04 -4.92
N GLU A 21 -3.86 11.99 -3.59
CA GLU A 21 -2.71 11.75 -2.72
C GLU A 21 -2.59 10.27 -2.33
N ARG A 22 -1.40 9.82 -1.96
CA ARG A 22 -1.16 8.44 -1.55
C ARG A 22 -1.41 8.30 -0.06
N ALA A 23 -2.16 7.27 0.34
CA ALA A 23 -2.33 6.91 1.74
C ALA A 23 -1.29 5.85 2.15
N LEU A 24 -0.76 5.96 3.37
CA LEU A 24 0.15 4.98 3.98
C LEU A 24 -0.52 4.36 5.21
N LEU A 25 -0.68 3.05 5.23
CA LEU A 25 -1.20 2.31 6.38
C LEU A 25 -0.13 1.36 6.91
N VAL A 26 0.11 1.41 8.21
CA VAL A 26 1.06 0.53 8.89
C VAL A 26 0.24 -0.43 9.75
N LEU A 27 0.28 -1.72 9.43
CA LEU A 27 -0.42 -2.76 10.19
C LEU A 27 0.57 -3.44 11.13
N VAL A 28 0.27 -3.40 12.44
CA VAL A 28 1.05 -4.03 13.50
C VAL A 28 0.35 -5.31 13.94
N GLY A 29 1.02 -6.45 13.79
CA GLY A 29 0.53 -7.74 14.26
C GLY A 29 0.54 -8.84 13.20
N ASP A 30 0.34 -10.08 13.66
CA ASP A 30 0.61 -11.28 12.87
C ASP A 30 -0.48 -11.58 11.83
N LYS A 31 -1.70 -11.05 12.04
CA LYS A 31 -2.84 -11.23 11.13
C LYS A 31 -3.03 -10.05 10.17
N GLY A 32 -2.05 -9.16 10.04
CA GLY A 32 -2.13 -8.00 9.13
C GLY A 32 -2.46 -8.36 7.68
N ARG A 33 -2.03 -9.54 7.22
CA ARG A 33 -2.31 -10.05 5.86
C ARG A 33 -3.81 -10.20 5.56
N ASP A 34 -4.61 -10.62 6.54
CA ASP A 34 -6.04 -10.87 6.35
C ASP A 34 -6.76 -9.52 6.24
N GLN A 35 -6.23 -8.50 6.92
CA GLN A 35 -6.73 -7.12 6.85
C GLN A 35 -6.42 -6.43 5.52
N VAL A 36 -5.37 -6.84 4.80
CA VAL A 36 -5.07 -6.32 3.44
C VAL A 36 -6.28 -6.50 2.51
N VAL A 37 -7.03 -7.59 2.65
CA VAL A 37 -8.25 -7.85 1.87
C VAL A 37 -9.32 -6.78 2.14
N ASN A 38 -9.53 -6.46 3.42
CA ASN A 38 -10.49 -5.45 3.84
C ASN A 38 -10.08 -4.06 3.35
N LEU A 39 -8.79 -3.74 3.40
CA LEU A 39 -8.23 -2.49 2.90
C LEU A 39 -8.39 -2.36 1.37
N HIS A 40 -8.11 -3.43 0.63
CA HIS A 40 -8.31 -3.46 -0.83
C HIS A 40 -9.79 -3.27 -1.21
N TYR A 41 -10.70 -3.87 -0.45
CA TYR A 41 -12.14 -3.68 -0.63
C TYR A 41 -12.56 -2.23 -0.39
N MET A 42 -12.06 -1.60 0.69
CA MET A 42 -12.30 -0.18 0.98
C MET A 42 -11.76 0.72 -0.14
N LEU A 43 -10.54 0.46 -0.62
CA LEU A 43 -9.93 1.20 -1.72
C LEU A 43 -10.72 1.04 -3.03
N SER A 44 -11.18 -0.18 -3.34
CA SER A 44 -11.98 -0.46 -4.54
C SER A 44 -13.33 0.26 -4.53
N LYS A 45 -13.89 0.55 -3.34
CA LYS A 45 -15.10 1.36 -3.20
C LYS A 45 -14.87 2.86 -3.27
N ALA A 46 -13.70 3.32 -2.81
CA ALA A 46 -13.34 4.73 -2.81
C ALA A 46 -12.83 5.21 -4.18
N SER A 47 -12.19 4.31 -4.94
CA SER A 47 -11.65 4.61 -6.27
C SER A 47 -12.70 4.53 -7.36
N VAL A 48 -12.55 5.38 -8.39
CA VAL A 48 -13.35 5.31 -9.63
C VAL A 48 -13.01 4.06 -10.44
N LYS A 49 -11.79 3.52 -10.31
CA LYS A 49 -11.40 2.26 -10.95
C LYS A 49 -12.01 1.09 -10.19
N ALA A 50 -12.78 0.26 -10.90
CA ALA A 50 -13.51 -0.87 -10.32
C ALA A 50 -12.63 -1.83 -9.50
N ARG A 51 -11.37 -2.06 -9.90
CA ARG A 51 -10.43 -2.94 -9.17
C ARG A 51 -8.98 -2.45 -9.33
N PRO A 52 -8.37 -1.86 -8.28
CA PRO A 52 -6.97 -1.46 -8.32
C PRO A 52 -6.03 -2.68 -8.37
N SER A 53 -4.99 -2.59 -9.19
CA SER A 53 -3.91 -3.59 -9.24
C SER A 53 -3.08 -3.54 -7.96
N VAL A 54 -2.57 -4.71 -7.56
CA VAL A 54 -1.82 -4.85 -6.30
C VAL A 54 -0.39 -5.28 -6.60
N LEU A 55 0.57 -4.55 -6.06
CA LEU A 55 1.97 -4.95 -5.98
C LEU A 55 2.20 -5.60 -4.60
N TRP A 56 2.69 -6.84 -4.58
CA TRP A 56 3.04 -7.55 -3.36
C TRP A 56 4.55 -7.83 -3.31
N CYS A 57 5.23 -7.10 -2.44
CA CYS A 57 6.67 -7.18 -2.24
C CYS A 57 6.99 -8.01 -0.99
N TYR A 58 7.91 -8.96 -1.11
CA TYR A 58 8.27 -9.88 -0.02
C TYR A 58 9.74 -10.32 -0.09
N LYS A 59 10.29 -10.80 1.03
CA LYS A 59 11.69 -11.28 1.09
C LYS A 59 11.81 -12.78 0.81
N LYS A 60 11.07 -13.62 1.54
CA LYS A 60 11.22 -15.08 1.50
C LYS A 60 9.90 -15.80 1.27
N ASP A 61 9.00 -15.79 2.25
CA ASP A 61 7.86 -16.70 2.26
C ASP A 61 6.54 -15.98 2.02
N LEU A 62 5.76 -16.51 1.07
CA LEU A 62 4.35 -16.20 0.92
C LEU A 62 3.53 -17.31 1.58
N HIS A 63 2.45 -16.96 2.28
CA HIS A 63 1.55 -17.94 2.87
C HIS A 63 0.89 -18.85 1.82
N LEU A 64 0.59 -18.28 0.65
CA LEU A 64 0.13 -19.00 -0.53
C LEU A 64 1.10 -18.76 -1.67
N SER A 65 1.47 -19.83 -2.40
CA SER A 65 2.34 -19.70 -3.56
C SER A 65 1.79 -18.69 -4.57
N SER A 66 2.67 -17.84 -5.11
CA SER A 66 2.37 -16.94 -6.23
C SER A 66 1.91 -17.72 -7.48
N HIS A 67 2.46 -18.92 -7.71
CA HIS A 67 2.13 -19.76 -8.85
C HIS A 67 0.79 -20.52 -8.68
N ARG A 68 -0.19 -20.26 -9.56
CA ARG A 68 -1.58 -20.78 -9.51
C ARG A 68 -1.67 -22.31 -9.32
N LYS A 69 -0.89 -23.09 -10.09
CA LYS A 69 -0.88 -24.57 -9.98
C LYS A 69 -0.35 -25.05 -8.62
N LYS A 70 0.70 -24.42 -8.08
CA LYS A 70 1.29 -24.77 -6.78
C LYS A 70 0.33 -24.39 -5.65
N ARG A 71 -0.33 -23.24 -5.77
CA ARG A 71 -1.37 -22.79 -4.83
C ARG A 71 -2.55 -23.75 -4.75
N MET A 72 -3.10 -24.19 -5.88
CA MET A 72 -4.18 -25.19 -5.88
C MET A 72 -3.76 -26.50 -5.20
N ARG A 73 -2.50 -26.93 -5.38
CA ARG A 73 -1.97 -28.11 -4.66
C ARG A 73 -1.84 -27.87 -3.16
N GLN A 74 -1.38 -26.68 -2.73
CA GLN A 74 -1.31 -26.30 -1.31
C GLN A 74 -2.70 -26.29 -0.67
N ILE A 75 -3.68 -25.65 -1.32
CA ILE A 75 -5.07 -25.59 -0.84
C ILE A 75 -5.65 -27.00 -0.73
N LYS A 76 -5.48 -27.85 -1.75
CA LYS A 76 -5.92 -29.26 -1.69
C LYS A 76 -5.28 -30.04 -0.54
N LYS A 77 -3.97 -29.85 -0.30
CA LYS A 77 -3.27 -30.47 0.83
C LYS A 77 -3.78 -29.97 2.18
N MET A 78 -4.10 -28.68 2.30
CA MET A 78 -4.67 -28.10 3.53
C MET A 78 -6.08 -28.61 3.79
N ALA A 79 -6.92 -28.69 2.75
CA ALA A 79 -8.25 -29.29 2.81
C ALA A 79 -8.21 -30.77 3.20
N GLN A 80 -7.30 -31.56 2.61
CA GLN A 80 -7.10 -32.98 2.97
C GLN A 80 -6.66 -33.19 4.42
N ARG A 81 -6.01 -32.20 5.03
CA ARG A 81 -5.58 -32.24 6.44
C ARG A 81 -6.67 -31.74 7.40
N GLY A 82 -7.83 -31.31 6.89
CA GLY A 82 -8.91 -30.75 7.70
C GLY A 82 -8.62 -29.35 8.26
N LEU A 83 -7.60 -28.64 7.75
CA LEU A 83 -7.29 -27.26 8.16
C LEU A 83 -8.12 -26.20 7.41
N LEU A 84 -8.91 -26.60 6.41
CA LEU A 84 -9.81 -25.72 5.67
C LEU A 84 -11.25 -26.12 5.97
N ASP A 85 -12.05 -25.16 6.42
CA ASP A 85 -13.48 -25.33 6.63
C ASP A 85 -14.20 -25.21 5.28
N PRO A 86 -14.82 -26.28 4.74
CA PRO A 86 -15.41 -26.28 3.40
C PRO A 86 -16.60 -25.30 3.26
N GLU A 87 -17.21 -24.86 4.35
CA GLU A 87 -18.31 -23.88 4.32
C GLU A 87 -17.83 -22.42 4.39
N LYS A 88 -16.59 -22.16 4.83
CA LYS A 88 -16.01 -20.82 4.90
C LYS A 88 -14.89 -20.69 3.87
N GLU A 89 -15.24 -20.10 2.73
CA GLU A 89 -14.21 -19.62 1.82
C GLU A 89 -13.32 -18.59 2.52
N ASP A 90 -12.02 -18.83 2.53
CA ASP A 90 -11.02 -17.91 3.04
C ASP A 90 -11.05 -16.60 2.20
N PRO A 91 -11.38 -15.44 2.80
CA PRO A 91 -11.43 -14.16 2.10
C PRO A 91 -10.10 -13.83 1.42
N PHE A 92 -8.98 -14.27 2.00
CA PHE A 92 -7.66 -14.08 1.41
C PHE A 92 -7.51 -14.92 0.13
N ALA A 93 -7.91 -16.18 0.14
CA ALA A 93 -7.88 -17.02 -1.07
C ALA A 93 -8.72 -16.43 -2.21
N LEU A 94 -9.91 -15.89 -1.92
CA LEU A 94 -10.77 -15.21 -2.90
C LEU A 94 -10.12 -13.93 -3.43
N PHE A 95 -9.51 -13.13 -2.55
CA PHE A 95 -8.76 -11.93 -2.92
C PHE A 95 -7.64 -12.25 -3.91
N VAL A 96 -6.83 -13.27 -3.60
CA VAL A 96 -5.70 -13.66 -4.44
C VAL A 96 -6.15 -14.32 -5.77
N ALA A 97 -7.33 -14.96 -5.79
CA ALA A 97 -7.89 -15.53 -7.01
C ALA A 97 -8.49 -14.49 -7.95
N SER A 98 -9.10 -13.44 -7.39
CA SER A 98 -9.92 -12.49 -8.14
C SER A 98 -9.20 -11.17 -8.48
N THR A 99 -8.10 -10.86 -7.80
CA THR A 99 -7.35 -9.60 -7.97
C THR A 99 -6.09 -9.82 -8.81
N ASN A 100 -5.75 -8.82 -9.63
CA ASN A 100 -4.47 -8.83 -10.35
C ASN A 100 -3.34 -8.42 -9.39
N ILE A 101 -2.57 -9.42 -8.94
CA ILE A 101 -1.47 -9.23 -7.99
C ILE A 101 -0.14 -9.51 -8.70
N ARG A 102 0.71 -8.48 -8.79
CA ARG A 102 2.11 -8.61 -9.18
C ARG A 102 2.95 -8.94 -7.95
N TYR A 103 3.49 -10.15 -7.92
CA TYR A 103 4.46 -10.56 -6.90
C TYR A 103 5.86 -10.12 -7.31
N CYS A 104 6.59 -9.51 -6.38
CA CYS A 104 7.96 -9.06 -6.58
C CYS A 104 8.81 -9.39 -5.37
N TYR A 105 9.98 -9.99 -5.57
CA TYR A 105 10.94 -10.10 -4.48
C TYR A 105 11.63 -8.76 -4.24
N TYR A 106 12.04 -8.48 -3.00
CA TYR A 106 12.74 -7.22 -2.71
C TYR A 106 13.98 -6.97 -3.56
N HIS A 107 14.76 -8.02 -3.85
CA HIS A 107 15.95 -7.90 -4.70
C HIS A 107 15.64 -7.68 -6.19
N GLU A 108 14.36 -7.78 -6.60
CA GLU A 108 13.88 -7.62 -7.97
C GLU A 108 13.03 -6.35 -8.18
N THR A 109 12.95 -5.47 -7.19
CA THR A 109 12.14 -4.24 -7.20
C THR A 109 12.55 -3.21 -8.26
N GLN A 110 13.63 -3.44 -9.02
CA GLN A 110 13.98 -2.69 -10.21
C GLN A 110 13.04 -3.02 -11.38
N ASN A 111 12.47 -4.22 -11.40
CA ASN A 111 11.60 -4.69 -12.49
C ASN A 111 10.19 -4.09 -12.44
N ILE A 112 9.84 -3.41 -11.35
CA ILE A 112 8.54 -2.75 -11.18
C ILE A 112 8.59 -1.27 -11.55
N LEU A 113 9.79 -0.72 -11.82
CA LEU A 113 9.94 0.66 -12.29
C LEU A 113 9.25 0.84 -13.65
N GLY A 114 8.62 2.00 -13.85
CA GLY A 114 7.82 2.29 -15.04
C GLY A 114 6.43 1.65 -15.05
N ASN A 115 6.09 0.84 -14.05
CA ASN A 115 4.74 0.34 -13.86
C ASN A 115 4.05 1.11 -12.73
N THR A 116 2.73 1.20 -12.80
CA THR A 116 1.91 1.87 -11.79
C THR A 116 0.87 0.91 -11.20
N TYR A 117 0.74 0.92 -9.88
CA TYR A 117 -0.17 0.07 -9.11
C TYR A 117 -1.13 0.91 -8.28
N GLY A 118 -2.34 0.40 -8.06
CA GLY A 118 -3.32 1.05 -7.19
C GLY A 118 -3.06 0.78 -5.70
N MET A 119 -2.46 -0.36 -5.38
CA MET A 119 -2.11 -0.74 -4.02
C MET A 119 -0.73 -1.40 -3.97
N CYS A 120 0.08 -1.07 -2.98
CA CYS A 120 1.37 -1.72 -2.72
C CYS A 120 1.37 -2.31 -1.31
N VAL A 121 1.72 -3.60 -1.20
CA VAL A 121 1.87 -4.32 0.06
C VAL A 121 3.34 -4.67 0.22
N LEU A 122 3.94 -4.18 1.31
CA LEU A 122 5.33 -4.42 1.67
C LEU A 122 5.37 -5.34 2.89
N GLN A 123 5.76 -6.59 2.65
CA GLN A 123 5.86 -7.66 3.65
C GLN A 123 7.28 -7.75 4.22
N ASP A 124 7.49 -8.03 5.49
CA ASP A 124 8.84 -8.21 6.08
C ASP A 124 9.63 -6.88 6.18
N PHE A 125 9.25 -6.02 7.13
CA PHE A 125 9.90 -4.72 7.33
C PHE A 125 11.41 -4.80 7.56
N GLU A 126 11.91 -5.85 8.22
CA GLU A 126 13.34 -6.11 8.46
C GLU A 126 14.22 -6.05 7.21
N ALA A 127 13.64 -6.40 6.06
CA ALA A 127 14.33 -6.49 4.78
C ALA A 127 14.28 -5.19 3.97
N LEU A 128 13.46 -4.23 4.41
CA LEU A 128 13.28 -2.98 3.71
C LEU A 128 14.52 -2.11 3.86
N THR A 129 14.94 -1.52 2.75
CA THR A 129 15.94 -0.46 2.72
C THR A 129 15.26 0.82 2.23
N PRO A 130 15.81 2.01 2.54
CA PRO A 130 15.24 3.26 2.06
C PRO A 130 15.03 3.29 0.53
N ASN A 131 15.95 2.69 -0.23
CA ASN A 131 15.82 2.57 -1.68
C ASN A 131 14.69 1.64 -2.13
N LEU A 132 14.41 0.55 -1.39
CA LEU A 132 13.27 -0.33 -1.67
C LEU A 132 11.93 0.38 -1.41
N LEU A 133 11.87 1.12 -0.30
CA LEU A 133 10.72 1.95 0.06
C LEU A 133 10.45 2.99 -1.02
N ALA A 134 11.47 3.74 -1.44
CA ALA A 134 11.34 4.77 -2.48
C ALA A 134 10.79 4.18 -3.79
N ARG A 135 11.44 3.14 -4.33
CA ARG A 135 11.03 2.49 -5.58
C ARG A 135 9.60 1.94 -5.51
N SER A 136 9.22 1.35 -4.37
CA SER A 136 7.89 0.75 -4.22
C SER A 136 6.79 1.81 -4.07
N ILE A 137 7.03 2.84 -3.25
CA ILE A 137 6.07 3.94 -3.02
C ILE A 137 5.89 4.80 -4.27
N GLU A 138 6.95 4.99 -5.07
CA GLU A 138 6.91 5.72 -6.34
C GLU A 138 5.97 5.06 -7.36
N THR A 139 5.94 3.72 -7.41
CA THR A 139 5.07 2.98 -8.34
C THR A 139 3.58 3.00 -7.97
N VAL A 140 3.18 3.67 -6.88
CA VAL A 140 1.77 3.77 -6.48
C VAL A 140 1.14 5.03 -7.06
N GLU A 141 -0.02 4.90 -7.71
CA GLU A 141 -0.74 6.05 -8.26
C GLU A 141 -1.29 6.98 -7.18
N GLY A 142 -1.57 8.23 -7.55
CA GLY A 142 -2.32 9.17 -6.71
C GLY A 142 -3.72 8.66 -6.40
N GLY A 143 -4.10 8.66 -5.14
CA GLY A 143 -5.30 7.98 -4.63
C GLY A 143 -5.10 6.49 -4.32
N GLY A 144 -3.89 5.97 -4.49
CA GLY A 144 -3.51 4.61 -4.15
C GLY A 144 -3.13 4.42 -2.67
N LEU A 145 -2.93 3.16 -2.31
CA LEU A 145 -2.70 2.74 -0.93
C LEU A 145 -1.38 1.97 -0.78
N VAL A 146 -0.51 2.42 0.12
CA VAL A 146 0.68 1.70 0.55
C VAL A 146 0.40 1.06 1.90
N VAL A 147 0.64 -0.25 2.01
CA VAL A 147 0.47 -1.01 3.25
C VAL A 147 1.81 -1.60 3.69
N LEU A 148 2.28 -1.20 4.87
CA LEU A 148 3.46 -1.76 5.54
C LEU A 148 3.00 -2.80 6.57
N LEU A 149 3.44 -4.05 6.40
CA LEU A 149 3.15 -5.12 7.36
C LEU A 149 4.30 -5.26 8.36
N LEU A 150 4.00 -4.99 9.63
CA LEU A 150 4.89 -5.19 10.77
C LEU A 150 4.51 -6.49 11.49
N SER A 151 4.83 -7.61 10.86
CA SER A 151 4.65 -8.96 11.42
C SER A 151 5.62 -9.19 12.59
N ASN A 152 5.24 -10.03 13.55
CA ASN A 152 6.04 -10.38 14.74
C ASN A 152 6.32 -9.21 15.70
N LEU A 153 5.67 -8.05 15.53
CA LEU A 153 5.73 -6.94 16.47
C LEU A 153 4.39 -6.84 17.19
N THR A 154 4.47 -6.84 18.52
CA THR A 154 3.31 -6.63 19.41
C THR A 154 3.08 -5.15 19.70
N SER A 155 4.12 -4.32 19.56
CA SER A 155 4.03 -2.87 19.76
C SER A 155 5.00 -2.10 18.87
N LEU A 156 4.65 -0.85 18.56
CA LEU A 156 5.52 0.06 17.82
C LEU A 156 6.81 0.39 18.55
N THR A 157 6.84 0.28 19.88
CA THR A 157 8.07 0.49 20.66
C THR A 157 9.15 -0.54 20.29
N GLN A 158 8.76 -1.76 19.91
CA GLN A 158 9.68 -2.79 19.45
C GLN A 158 10.33 -2.43 18.10
N LEU A 159 9.68 -1.59 17.29
CA LEU A 159 10.22 -1.12 16.00
C LEU A 159 11.51 -0.31 16.18
N TYR A 160 11.62 0.50 17.25
CA TYR A 160 12.83 1.28 17.55
C TYR A 160 14.07 0.42 17.78
N ARG A 161 13.87 -0.74 18.42
CA ARG A 161 14.95 -1.67 18.79
C ARG A 161 15.19 -2.74 17.73
N MET A 162 14.40 -2.73 16.65
CA MET A 162 14.50 -3.74 15.61
C MET A 162 15.81 -3.59 14.84
N THR A 163 16.53 -4.70 14.67
CA THR A 163 17.71 -4.75 13.81
C THR A 163 17.27 -5.04 12.37
N MET A 164 17.61 -4.15 11.43
CA MET A 164 17.38 -4.35 10.00
C MET A 164 18.41 -5.31 9.40
N ASP A 165 18.08 -6.01 8.30
CA ASP A 165 19.03 -6.88 7.61
C ASP A 165 20.29 -6.13 7.16
N ALA A 166 20.17 -4.87 6.77
CA ALA A 166 21.30 -4.04 6.38
C ALA A 166 22.33 -3.87 7.52
N HIS A 167 21.86 -3.87 8.78
CA HIS A 167 22.72 -3.76 9.95
C HIS A 167 23.60 -5.01 10.15
N SER A 168 23.17 -6.18 9.67
CA SER A 168 23.95 -7.42 9.77
C SER A 168 25.29 -7.35 9.03
N ARG A 169 25.36 -6.60 7.92
CA ARG A 169 26.59 -6.41 7.12
C ARG A 169 27.65 -5.57 7.82
N PHE A 170 27.25 -4.79 8.84
CA PHE A 170 28.15 -3.95 9.64
C PHE A 170 28.54 -4.60 10.97
N ARG A 171 28.15 -5.88 11.20
CA ARG A 171 28.58 -6.65 12.37
C ARG A 171 29.89 -7.37 12.05
N THR A 172 30.99 -6.92 12.66
CA THR A 172 32.21 -7.70 12.78
C THR A 172 32.20 -8.47 14.11
N GLU A 173 33.00 -9.54 14.24
CA GLU A 173 33.14 -10.30 15.49
C GLU A 173 33.54 -9.40 16.67
N SER A 174 34.34 -8.35 16.43
CA SER A 174 34.73 -7.34 17.42
C SER A 174 33.57 -6.42 17.87
N HIS A 175 32.55 -6.23 17.04
CA HIS A 175 31.34 -5.46 17.37
C HIS A 175 30.31 -6.26 18.18
N GLN A 176 30.43 -7.60 18.26
CA GLN A 176 29.58 -8.41 19.13
C GLN A 176 29.83 -8.14 20.62
N ALA A 177 31.04 -7.68 20.98
CA ALA A 177 31.43 -7.43 22.36
C ALA A 177 31.24 -5.99 22.83
N ARG A 178 31.06 -4.98 21.94
CA ARG A 178 31.06 -3.57 22.40
C ARG A 178 30.45 -2.48 21.51
N ALA A 179 29.59 -2.78 20.53
CA ALA A 179 28.90 -1.71 19.78
C ALA A 179 27.44 -2.06 19.51
N ASP A 180 26.54 -1.46 20.30
CA ASP A 180 25.11 -1.44 20.04
C ASP A 180 24.87 -0.86 18.64
N VAL A 181 24.43 -1.70 17.70
CA VAL A 181 23.98 -1.23 16.41
C VAL A 181 22.64 -0.54 16.61
N VAL A 182 22.69 0.78 16.85
CA VAL A 182 21.51 1.62 17.07
C VAL A 182 20.76 1.81 15.75
N GLY A 183 19.48 1.39 15.71
CA GLY A 183 18.59 1.51 14.57
C GLY A 183 18.11 2.94 14.30
N ARG A 184 19.02 3.89 14.04
CA ARG A 184 18.70 5.31 13.80
C ARG A 184 17.71 5.52 12.65
N PHE A 185 17.74 4.66 11.65
CA PHE A 185 16.75 4.68 10.56
C PHE A 185 15.34 4.42 11.09
N ASN A 186 15.17 3.40 11.94
CA ASN A 186 13.88 3.04 12.50
C ASN A 186 13.36 4.14 13.43
N GLU A 187 14.23 4.75 14.24
CA GLU A 187 13.88 5.92 15.04
C GLU A 187 13.32 7.07 14.20
N ARG A 188 14.05 7.45 13.14
CA ARG A 188 13.60 8.50 12.23
C ARG A 188 12.34 8.12 11.48
N LEU A 189 12.21 6.86 11.06
CA LEU A 189 11.04 6.39 10.34
C LEU A 189 9.79 6.53 11.21
N VAL A 190 9.82 6.09 12.46
CA VAL A 190 8.65 6.20 13.35
C VAL A 190 8.26 7.67 13.56
N LEU A 191 9.23 8.55 13.75
CA LEU A 191 8.97 9.99 13.87
C LEU A 191 8.34 10.56 12.59
N SER A 192 8.81 10.15 11.42
CA SER A 192 8.23 10.53 10.12
C SER A 192 6.82 9.97 9.91
N LEU A 193 6.56 8.74 10.36
CA LEU A 193 5.22 8.14 10.30
C LEU A 193 4.25 8.89 11.23
N ALA A 194 4.72 9.35 12.38
CA ALA A 194 3.91 10.12 13.32
C ALA A 194 3.61 11.54 12.82
N SER A 195 4.50 12.17 12.06
CA SER A 195 4.30 13.51 11.48
C SER A 195 3.57 13.52 10.13
N CYS A 196 3.36 12.35 9.51
CA CYS A 196 2.69 12.22 8.23
C CYS A 196 1.16 12.27 8.37
N ARG A 197 0.51 13.26 7.74
CA ARG A 197 -0.96 13.43 7.76
C ARG A 197 -1.72 12.32 7.04
N HIS A 198 -1.12 11.73 6.00
CA HIS A 198 -1.71 10.65 5.21
C HIS A 198 -1.28 9.26 5.69
N CYS A 199 -0.82 9.15 6.95
CA CYS A 199 -0.36 7.91 7.56
C CYS A 199 -1.25 7.50 8.73
N LEU A 200 -1.65 6.23 8.77
CA LEU A 200 -2.32 5.64 9.93
C LEU A 200 -1.61 4.36 10.37
N LEU A 201 -1.46 4.23 11.69
CA LEU A 201 -0.93 3.06 12.33
C LEU A 201 -2.10 2.29 12.94
N LEU A 202 -2.25 1.04 12.54
CA LEU A 202 -3.36 0.17 12.91
C LEU A 202 -2.83 -1.13 13.50
N ASP A 203 -3.63 -1.76 14.35
CA ASP A 203 -3.38 -3.15 14.75
C ASP A 203 -3.99 -4.17 13.76
N ASP A 204 -3.81 -5.45 14.06
CA ASP A 204 -4.31 -6.57 13.25
C ASP A 204 -5.85 -6.75 13.33
N GLU A 205 -6.53 -5.96 14.15
CA GLU A 205 -7.99 -5.86 14.22
C GLU A 205 -8.55 -4.56 13.62
N LEU A 206 -7.72 -3.78 12.91
CA LEU A 206 -8.05 -2.47 12.35
C LEU A 206 -8.48 -1.42 13.39
N ASN A 207 -7.98 -1.51 14.62
CA ASN A 207 -8.04 -0.39 15.57
C ASN A 207 -6.93 0.61 15.27
N VAL A 208 -7.21 1.89 15.40
CA VAL A 208 -6.22 2.94 15.20
C VAL A 208 -5.37 3.13 16.45
N LEU A 209 -4.05 3.02 16.31
CA LEU A 209 -3.10 3.20 17.40
C LEU A 209 -2.87 4.71 17.68
N PRO A 210 -2.90 5.15 18.95
CA PRO A 210 -2.78 6.56 19.32
C PRO A 210 -1.32 7.04 19.27
N THR A 211 -0.71 7.03 18.09
CA THR A 211 0.71 7.36 17.90
C THR A 211 0.93 8.78 17.40
N SER A 212 -0.09 9.37 16.78
CA SER A 212 -0.05 10.73 16.23
C SER A 212 -1.31 11.50 16.60
N SER A 213 -1.15 12.78 16.94
CA SER A 213 -2.26 13.70 17.17
C SER A 213 -3.04 14.00 15.89
N LEU A 214 -2.38 13.94 14.72
CA LEU A 214 -2.95 14.24 13.40
C LEU A 214 -4.10 13.31 13.02
N VAL A 215 -4.13 12.11 13.61
CA VAL A 215 -5.20 11.14 13.44
C VAL A 215 -6.56 11.67 13.91
N ARG A 216 -6.57 12.60 14.88
CA ARG A 216 -7.80 13.21 15.40
C ARG A 216 -8.43 14.18 14.40
N ASP A 217 -7.63 14.74 13.50
CA ASP A 217 -8.04 15.77 12.55
C ASP A 217 -8.60 15.18 11.24
N ILE A 218 -8.66 13.84 11.13
CA ILE A 218 -9.19 13.17 9.94
C ILE A 218 -10.72 13.34 9.90
N ALA A 219 -11.14 14.38 9.20
CA ALA A 219 -12.53 14.65 8.86
C ALA A 219 -12.78 14.41 7.36
N PRO A 220 -14.01 14.06 6.95
CA PRO A 220 -14.37 13.99 5.54
C PRO A 220 -14.15 15.33 4.84
N LEU A 221 -13.56 15.31 3.65
CA LEU A 221 -13.38 16.53 2.85
C LEU A 221 -14.72 17.17 2.51
N GLN A 222 -14.79 18.49 2.62
CA GLN A 222 -15.92 19.27 2.12
C GLN A 222 -15.88 19.27 0.58
N LEU A 223 -17.01 18.91 -0.02
CA LEU A 223 -17.17 18.83 -1.45
C LEU A 223 -17.89 20.07 -1.96
N GLY A 224 -17.41 20.63 -3.07
CA GLY A 224 -18.11 21.68 -3.79
C GLY A 224 -19.32 21.14 -4.57
N PRO A 225 -20.07 22.03 -5.26
CA PRO A 225 -21.24 21.68 -6.07
C PRO A 225 -20.94 20.62 -7.14
N ASP A 226 -19.71 20.59 -7.62
CA ASP A 226 -19.22 19.70 -8.69
C ASP A 226 -18.75 18.32 -8.16
N GLY A 227 -18.94 18.05 -6.86
CA GLY A 227 -18.48 16.81 -6.22
C GLY A 227 -16.97 16.69 -6.03
N GLN A 228 -16.21 17.73 -6.37
CA GLN A 228 -14.76 17.83 -6.16
C GLN A 228 -14.42 18.42 -4.78
N PRO A 229 -13.27 18.09 -4.18
CA PRO A 229 -12.83 18.74 -2.94
C PRO A 229 -12.63 20.24 -3.14
N LEU A 230 -13.03 21.05 -2.16
CA LEU A 230 -12.83 22.50 -2.18
C LEU A 230 -11.33 22.86 -2.15
N ASP A 231 -10.58 22.24 -1.23
CA ASP A 231 -9.12 22.39 -1.07
C ASP A 231 -8.36 21.25 -1.78
N ASP A 232 -8.49 21.19 -3.10
CA ASP A 232 -7.72 20.24 -3.89
C ASP A 232 -6.40 20.89 -4.39
N PRO A 233 -5.23 20.42 -3.92
CA PRO A 233 -3.93 21.02 -4.26
C PRO A 233 -3.61 20.90 -5.77
N GLY A 234 -4.20 19.93 -6.48
CA GLY A 234 -4.01 19.73 -7.91
C GLY A 234 -5.06 20.42 -8.78
N ARG A 235 -5.98 21.22 -8.20
CA ARG A 235 -7.06 21.85 -8.96
C ARG A 235 -6.57 22.99 -9.85
N ALA A 236 -5.73 23.88 -9.33
CA ALA A 236 -5.18 25.00 -10.10
C ALA A 236 -4.46 24.52 -11.38
N ALA A 237 -3.55 23.56 -11.23
CA ALA A 237 -2.81 22.98 -12.35
C ALA A 237 -3.73 22.29 -13.39
N ARG A 238 -4.84 21.68 -12.95
CA ARG A 238 -5.81 21.06 -13.87
C ARG A 238 -6.66 22.08 -14.62
N THR A 239 -7.07 23.16 -13.95
CA THR A 239 -7.78 24.26 -14.60
C THR A 239 -6.88 24.93 -15.63
N GLU A 240 -5.64 25.23 -15.27
CA GLU A 240 -4.63 25.79 -16.18
C GLU A 240 -4.39 24.88 -17.39
N LEU A 241 -4.24 23.57 -17.17
CA LEU A 241 -4.09 22.61 -18.27
C LEU A 241 -5.33 22.59 -19.18
N ALA A 242 -6.54 22.63 -18.62
CA ALA A 242 -7.77 22.63 -19.40
C ALA A 242 -7.89 23.90 -20.26
N GLU A 243 -7.51 25.06 -19.72
CA GLU A 243 -7.46 26.33 -20.45
C GLU A 243 -6.44 26.29 -21.59
N LEU A 244 -5.23 25.76 -21.33
CA LEU A 244 -4.20 25.58 -22.36
C LEU A 244 -4.65 24.63 -23.47
N VAL A 245 -5.26 23.49 -23.13
CA VAL A 245 -5.81 22.54 -24.12
C VAL A 245 -6.91 23.20 -24.95
N GLY A 246 -7.78 24.00 -24.33
CA GLY A 246 -8.79 24.79 -25.04
C GLY A 246 -8.18 25.80 -26.01
N GLY A 247 -7.13 26.52 -25.60
CA GLY A 247 -6.43 27.49 -26.44
C GLY A 247 -5.62 26.86 -27.59
N LEU A 248 -5.16 25.62 -27.44
CA LEU A 248 -4.42 24.88 -28.46
C LEU A 248 -5.32 24.09 -29.43
N ALA A 249 -6.63 24.00 -29.17
CA ALA A 249 -7.57 23.22 -29.98
C ALA A 249 -7.58 23.66 -31.47
N ASP A 250 -7.36 24.94 -31.75
CA ASP A 250 -7.31 25.50 -33.11
C ASP A 250 -6.00 25.19 -33.87
N THR A 251 -4.95 24.73 -33.16
CA THR A 251 -3.62 24.43 -33.75
C THR A 251 -3.38 22.95 -34.05
N GLN A 252 -4.32 22.06 -33.71
CA GLN A 252 -4.18 20.65 -34.04
C GLN A 252 -4.33 20.42 -35.55
N VAL A 253 -3.28 19.89 -36.17
CA VAL A 253 -3.28 19.47 -37.57
C VAL A 253 -4.38 18.42 -37.75
N ARG A 254 -5.45 18.77 -38.46
CA ARG A 254 -6.49 17.82 -38.86
C ARG A 254 -5.79 16.64 -39.55
N PRO A 255 -6.01 15.38 -39.13
CA PRO A 255 -5.44 14.24 -39.83
C PRO A 255 -5.89 14.34 -41.28
N GLY A 256 -4.92 14.52 -42.19
CA GLY A 256 -5.17 14.71 -43.60
C GLY A 256 -6.05 13.57 -44.10
N ARG A 257 -7.13 13.90 -44.83
CA ARG A 257 -7.90 12.91 -45.58
C ARG A 257 -6.89 12.17 -46.47
N GLY A 258 -6.56 10.94 -46.11
CA GLY A 258 -5.80 10.05 -46.97
C GLY A 258 -6.51 10.00 -48.31
N GLY A 259 -5.78 10.34 -49.37
CA GLY A 259 -6.30 10.30 -50.73
C GLY A 259 -6.73 8.89 -51.07
N ASP A 260 -7.99 8.75 -51.48
CA ASP A 260 -8.44 7.62 -52.30
C ASP A 260 -7.62 7.66 -53.61
N GLY A 261 -6.57 6.86 -53.65
CA GLY A 261 -5.84 6.53 -54.86
C GLY A 261 -6.69 5.57 -55.69
N ARG A 262 -7.07 6.03 -56.88
CA ARG A 262 -7.62 5.24 -57.98
C ARG A 262 -6.61 4.21 -58.49
#